data_AF-A0A1Q7FV36-F1
#
_entry.id   AF-A0A1Q7FV36-F1
#
_cell.length_a   1.000
_cell.length_b   1.000
_cell.length_c   1.000
_cell.angle_alpha   90.00
_cell.angle_beta   90.00
_cell.angle_gamma   90.00
#
_symmetry.space_group_name_H-M   'P 1'
#
loop_
_entity.id
_entity.type
_entity.pdbx_description
1 polymer ?
#
loop_
_entity_poly.entity_id
_entity_poly.type
_entity_poly.pdbx_seq_one_letter_code
_entity_poly.pdbx_strand_id
1 'polypeptide(L)'
;MSRMDKNLSRRELFQTAVAAAGVAVLSGLPGEAEAHDLTPTDPAYRFEKYEAIVNRPVRVRQLYQWPNINNPIIYPNISNGLNGFQFSYNVLPDEIQVVVQAYFSANAATYDDHIWEKYRLGDAFNVKDTATGASAMRNIWLKSKISDQDVSPPPKDRSHPYYADTSIEGLQRRGVLFLT
;
A
#
# COMPACT_ATOMS: atom_id res chain seq x y z
N MET A 1 -40.73 -2.11 3.83
CA MET A 1 -39.60 -3.03 4.09
C MET A 1 -39.20 -3.67 2.78
N SER A 2 -38.03 -3.34 2.23
CA SER A 2 -37.15 -4.24 1.48
C SER A 2 -35.90 -3.43 1.11
N ARG A 3 -34.79 -3.68 1.81
CA ARG A 3 -33.47 -3.11 1.51
C ARG A 3 -32.82 -4.09 0.54
N MET A 4 -32.61 -3.65 -0.69
CA MET A 4 -32.02 -4.47 -1.75
C MET A 4 -30.51 -4.39 -1.58
N ASP A 5 -29.92 -5.42 -0.97
CA ASP A 5 -28.46 -5.57 -0.86
C ASP A 5 -27.88 -5.77 -2.27
N LYS A 6 -27.23 -4.73 -2.79
CA LYS A 6 -26.39 -4.85 -3.99
C LYS A 6 -25.06 -5.48 -3.58
N ASN A 7 -24.97 -6.80 -3.76
CA ASN A 7 -23.70 -7.51 -3.74
C ASN A 7 -22.84 -7.00 -4.91
N LEU A 8 -21.90 -6.11 -4.61
CA LEU A 8 -20.88 -5.66 -5.55
C LEU A 8 -20.04 -6.86 -5.98
N SER A 9 -20.03 -7.14 -7.28
CA SER A 9 -19.29 -8.26 -7.85
C SER A 9 -17.79 -7.97 -7.81
N ARG A 10 -16.96 -9.01 -7.61
CA ARG A 10 -15.48 -8.92 -7.71
C ARG A 10 -15.03 -8.21 -9.00
N ARG A 11 -15.80 -8.33 -10.09
CA ARG A 11 -15.55 -7.66 -11.37
C ARG A 11 -15.78 -6.15 -11.34
N GLU A 12 -16.75 -5.68 -10.56
CA GLU A 12 -17.01 -4.25 -10.33
C GLU A 12 -15.96 -3.65 -9.39
N LEU A 13 -15.49 -4.45 -8.40
CA LEU A 13 -14.36 -4.09 -7.54
C LEU A 13 -13.07 -3.93 -8.36
N PHE A 14 -12.82 -4.81 -9.35
CA PHE A 14 -11.67 -4.68 -10.26
C PHE A 14 -11.80 -3.50 -11.24
N GLN A 15 -13.01 -3.08 -11.61
CA GLN A 15 -13.21 -1.89 -12.44
C GLN A 15 -13.16 -0.57 -11.64
N THR A 16 -13.41 -0.60 -10.32
CA THR A 16 -13.27 0.58 -9.45
C THR A 16 -11.93 0.64 -8.70
N ALA A 17 -11.23 -0.48 -8.52
CA ALA A 17 -9.91 -0.54 -7.88
C ALA A 17 -8.74 -0.18 -8.81
N VAL A 18 -8.98 0.07 -10.10
CA VAL A 18 -7.99 0.71 -10.99
C VAL A 18 -7.76 2.18 -10.61
N ALA A 19 -8.55 2.76 -9.70
CA ALA A 19 -8.34 4.13 -9.21
C ALA A 19 -7.63 4.22 -7.84
N ALA A 20 -7.16 3.11 -7.26
CA ALA A 20 -6.48 3.11 -5.96
C ALA A 20 -5.23 2.20 -5.91
N ALA A 21 -4.60 1.98 -7.07
CA ALA A 21 -3.23 1.53 -7.16
C ALA A 21 -2.40 2.72 -7.64
N GLY A 22 -1.41 3.14 -6.86
CA GLY A 22 -0.47 4.21 -7.18
C GLY A 22 0.39 3.86 -8.38
N VAL A 23 -0.16 4.04 -9.57
CA VAL A 23 0.57 4.16 -10.83
C VAL A 23 0.28 5.57 -11.36
N ALA A 24 1.33 6.34 -11.55
CA ALA A 24 1.32 7.66 -12.14
C ALA A 24 0.40 7.74 -13.38
N VAL A 25 -0.71 8.45 -13.27
CA VAL A 25 -1.37 9.12 -14.40
C VAL A 25 -1.24 10.62 -14.16
N LEU A 26 -0.02 11.13 -14.26
CA LEU A 26 0.30 12.56 -14.15
C LEU A 26 0.60 13.23 -15.51
N SER A 27 0.21 12.63 -16.64
CA SER A 27 0.54 13.18 -17.96
C SER A 27 -0.65 13.45 -18.89
N GLY A 28 -1.90 13.45 -18.40
CA GLY A 28 -3.07 13.53 -19.28
C GLY A 28 -4.19 14.51 -18.93
N LEU A 29 -4.14 15.20 -17.79
CA LEU A 29 -5.18 16.18 -17.40
C LEU A 29 -4.55 17.56 -17.21
N PRO A 30 -5.02 18.60 -17.91
CA PRO A 30 -4.60 19.97 -17.66
C PRO A 30 -5.32 20.43 -16.39
N GLY A 31 -4.76 20.07 -15.24
CA GLY A 31 -5.11 20.66 -13.96
C GLY A 31 -3.79 20.85 -13.23
N GLU A 32 -3.46 22.08 -12.90
CA GLU A 32 -2.42 22.34 -11.90
C GLU A 32 -2.79 21.53 -10.66
N ALA A 33 -1.88 20.68 -10.19
CA ALA A 33 -2.06 19.97 -8.94
C ALA A 33 -1.98 21.00 -7.82
N GLU A 34 -3.10 21.63 -7.50
CA GLU A 34 -3.26 22.47 -6.33
C GLU A 34 -3.17 21.56 -5.10
N ALA A 35 -2.07 21.68 -4.36
CA ALA A 35 -1.98 21.08 -3.04
C ALA A 35 -2.98 21.79 -2.11
N HIS A 36 -4.20 21.27 -2.01
CA HIS A 36 -5.22 21.80 -1.12
C HIS A 36 -5.30 20.99 0.18
N ASP A 37 -5.44 21.70 1.31
CA ASP A 37 -5.84 21.14 2.60
C ASP A 37 -7.33 20.77 2.55
N LEU A 38 -7.63 19.66 1.88
CA LEU A 38 -9.00 19.18 1.70
C LEU A 38 -9.55 18.71 3.05
N THR A 39 -10.69 19.27 3.45
CA THR A 39 -11.40 18.84 4.66
C THR A 39 -12.30 17.64 4.37
N PRO A 40 -12.71 16.84 5.39
CA PRO A 40 -13.67 15.74 5.19
C PRO A 40 -15.00 16.12 4.54
N THR A 41 -15.39 17.39 4.64
CA THR A 41 -16.59 17.95 4.01
C THR A 41 -16.38 18.37 2.56
N ASP A 42 -15.14 18.39 2.07
CA ASP A 42 -14.83 18.74 0.69
C ASP A 42 -15.17 17.57 -0.26
N PRO A 43 -16.04 17.76 -1.26
CA PRO A 43 -16.36 16.71 -2.22
C PRO A 43 -15.13 16.16 -2.97
N ALA A 44 -14.06 16.94 -3.11
CA ALA A 44 -12.80 16.50 -3.72
C ALA A 44 -12.02 15.53 -2.83
N TYR A 45 -12.21 15.59 -1.50
CA TYR A 45 -11.58 14.65 -0.56
C TYR A 45 -12.13 13.22 -0.70
N ARG A 46 -13.37 13.08 -1.22
CA ARG A 46 -14.05 11.77 -1.39
C ARG A 46 -14.07 10.95 -0.08
N PHE A 47 -14.35 11.61 1.04
CA PHE A 47 -14.29 11.04 2.38
C PHE A 47 -15.00 9.69 2.49
N GLU A 48 -16.20 9.58 1.93
CA GLU A 48 -17.03 8.38 2.04
C GLU A 48 -16.39 7.18 1.33
N LYS A 49 -15.64 7.42 0.24
CA LYS A 49 -14.90 6.36 -0.46
C LYS A 49 -13.72 5.87 0.37
N TYR A 50 -12.98 6.80 0.96
CA TYR A 50 -11.90 6.49 1.88
C TYR A 50 -12.41 5.67 3.08
N GLU A 51 -13.46 6.14 3.73
CA GLU A 51 -14.09 5.47 4.87
C GLU A 51 -14.60 4.07 4.52
N ALA A 52 -15.25 3.91 3.35
CA ALA A 52 -15.73 2.61 2.90
C ALA A 52 -14.59 1.59 2.71
N ILE A 53 -13.40 2.03 2.29
CA ILE A 53 -12.23 1.17 2.13
C ILE A 53 -11.65 0.82 3.51
N VAL A 54 -11.36 1.82 4.34
CA VAL A 54 -10.67 1.63 5.63
C VAL A 54 -11.56 0.91 6.65
N ASN A 55 -12.88 1.14 6.63
CA ASN A 55 -13.82 0.54 7.57
C ASN A 55 -14.59 -0.68 7.04
N ARG A 56 -14.19 -1.25 5.89
CA ARG A 56 -14.84 -2.46 5.34
C ARG A 56 -14.91 -3.59 6.38
N PRO A 57 -16.02 -4.35 6.48
CA PRO A 57 -16.14 -5.44 7.43
C PRO A 57 -15.17 -6.56 7.06
N VAL A 58 -14.35 -6.97 8.02
CA VAL A 58 -13.36 -8.05 7.90
C VAL A 58 -13.29 -8.84 9.19
N ARG A 59 -12.84 -10.10 9.09
CA ARG A 59 -12.63 -10.95 10.27
C ARG A 59 -11.43 -10.52 11.08
N VAL A 60 -10.37 -10.06 10.40
CA VAL A 60 -9.13 -9.60 11.04
C VAL A 60 -8.75 -8.23 10.49
N ARG A 61 -8.53 -7.27 11.40
CA ARG A 61 -7.99 -5.96 11.07
C ARG A 61 -6.68 -5.74 11.82
N GLN A 62 -5.65 -5.35 11.09
CA GLN A 62 -4.36 -4.92 11.64
C GLN A 62 -4.13 -3.47 11.26
N LEU A 63 -3.84 -2.63 12.25
CA LEU A 63 -3.50 -1.22 12.06
C LEU A 63 -2.08 -0.99 12.53
N TYR A 64 -1.24 -0.46 11.65
CA TYR A 64 0.13 -0.09 11.95
C TYR A 64 0.28 1.42 11.86
N GLN A 65 0.88 2.00 12.89
CA GLN A 65 1.35 3.38 12.87
C GLN A 65 2.83 3.40 12.54
N TRP A 66 3.21 4.28 11.61
CA TRP A 66 4.58 4.36 11.14
C TRP A 66 5.05 5.81 11.06
N PRO A 67 5.67 6.35 12.14
CA PRO A 67 6.17 7.72 12.17
C PRO A 67 7.57 7.89 11.57
N ASN A 68 8.34 6.81 11.49
CA ASN A 68 9.79 6.90 11.29
C ASN A 68 10.27 5.95 10.19
N ILE A 69 10.78 6.55 9.11
CA ILE A 69 11.36 5.84 7.97
C ILE A 69 12.48 4.86 8.35
N ASN A 70 13.21 5.15 9.43
CA ASN A 70 14.29 4.32 9.95
C ASN A 70 13.80 3.14 10.82
N ASN A 71 12.51 2.80 10.75
CA ASN A 71 11.94 1.62 11.39
C ASN A 71 11.63 0.52 10.36
N PRO A 72 12.64 -0.18 9.81
CA PRO A 72 12.43 -1.17 8.75
C PRO A 72 11.72 -2.44 9.23
N ILE A 73 11.54 -2.64 10.54
CA ILE A 73 10.90 -3.84 11.08
C ILE A 73 9.39 -3.90 10.75
N ILE A 74 8.80 -2.78 10.34
CA ILE A 74 7.37 -2.73 10.05
C ILE A 74 6.97 -3.69 8.93
N TYR A 75 7.78 -3.78 7.85
CA TYR A 75 7.49 -4.62 6.70
C TYR A 75 7.49 -6.12 7.01
N PRO A 76 8.54 -6.70 7.67
CA PRO A 76 8.49 -8.10 8.06
C PRO A 76 7.41 -8.37 9.11
N ASN A 77 7.06 -7.42 9.99
CA ASN A 77 5.95 -7.58 10.92
C ASN A 77 4.59 -7.68 10.21
N ILE A 78 4.35 -6.85 9.19
CA ILE A 78 3.15 -6.92 8.35
C ILE A 78 3.09 -8.26 7.63
N SER A 79 4.19 -8.67 6.97
CA SER A 79 4.28 -9.94 6.25
C SER A 79 4.02 -11.13 7.18
N ASN A 80 4.61 -11.11 8.38
CA ASN A 80 4.41 -12.13 9.40
C ASN A 80 2.94 -12.18 9.88
N GLY A 81 2.31 -11.03 10.10
CA GLY A 81 0.89 -10.95 10.46
C GLY A 81 -0.01 -11.55 9.37
N LEU A 82 0.18 -11.15 8.12
CA LEU A 82 -0.54 -11.72 6.97
C LEU A 82 -0.36 -13.24 6.89
N ASN A 83 0.88 -13.72 6.96
CA ASN A 83 1.20 -15.14 6.88
C ASN A 83 0.59 -15.93 8.05
N GLY A 84 0.67 -15.39 9.27
CA GLY A 84 0.10 -16.02 10.46
C GLY A 84 -1.40 -16.23 10.31
N PHE A 85 -2.16 -15.20 9.96
CA PHE A 85 -3.61 -15.34 9.78
C PHE A 85 -3.98 -16.22 8.59
N GLN A 86 -3.31 -16.06 7.46
CA GLN A 86 -3.62 -16.82 6.25
C GLN A 86 -3.30 -18.30 6.41
N PHE A 87 -2.13 -18.66 6.96
CA PHE A 87 -1.63 -20.04 6.95
C PHE A 87 -1.83 -20.78 8.27
N SER A 88 -1.70 -20.10 9.41
CA SER A 88 -1.84 -20.76 10.72
C SER A 88 -3.31 -20.80 11.18
N TYR A 89 -4.10 -19.79 10.81
CA TYR A 89 -5.50 -19.67 11.21
C TYR A 89 -6.50 -19.87 10.06
N ASN A 90 -6.01 -20.14 8.85
CA ASN A 90 -6.81 -20.40 7.65
C ASN A 90 -7.86 -19.30 7.40
N VAL A 91 -7.49 -18.04 7.64
CA VAL A 91 -8.31 -16.87 7.31
C VAL A 91 -8.13 -16.56 5.83
N LEU A 92 -9.24 -16.33 5.11
CA LEU A 92 -9.15 -16.03 3.68
C LEU A 92 -8.50 -14.65 3.46
N PRO A 93 -7.73 -14.44 2.38
CA PRO A 93 -7.09 -13.15 2.13
C PRO A 93 -8.07 -11.96 2.11
N ASP A 94 -9.29 -12.14 1.59
CA ASP A 94 -10.31 -11.10 1.55
C ASP A 94 -10.94 -10.79 2.93
N GLU A 95 -10.75 -11.67 3.91
CA GLU A 95 -11.18 -11.48 5.31
C GLU A 95 -10.12 -10.82 6.20
N ILE A 96 -8.93 -10.51 5.65
CA ILE A 96 -7.83 -9.82 6.35
C ILE A 96 -7.72 -8.42 5.78
N GLN A 97 -7.68 -7.41 6.66
CA GLN A 97 -7.31 -6.05 6.29
C GLN A 97 -6.09 -5.63 7.07
N VAL A 98 -5.12 -5.08 6.37
CA VAL A 98 -3.97 -4.41 6.96
C VAL A 98 -3.94 -2.98 6.46
N VAL A 99 -3.90 -2.03 7.40
CA VAL A 99 -3.77 -0.61 7.12
C VAL A 99 -2.51 -0.12 7.79
N VAL A 100 -1.69 0.60 7.05
CA VAL A 100 -0.46 1.25 7.51
C VAL A 100 -0.66 2.74 7.35
N GLN A 101 -0.75 3.45 8.47
CA GLN A 101 -0.68 4.90 8.47
C GLN A 101 0.79 5.30 8.53
N ALA A 102 1.37 5.65 7.38
CA ALA A 102 2.64 6.35 7.36
C ALA A 102 2.37 7.82 7.71
N TYR A 103 3.26 8.42 8.48
CA TYR A 103 3.24 9.86 8.75
C TYR A 103 4.63 10.34 9.11
N PHE A 104 4.81 11.66 9.14
CA PHE A 104 6.11 12.29 9.41
C PHE A 104 7.18 11.81 8.40
N SER A 105 8.33 11.30 8.84
CA SER A 105 9.38 10.90 7.89
C SER A 105 9.04 9.64 7.10
N ALA A 106 8.13 8.80 7.60
CA ALA A 106 7.75 7.57 6.91
C ALA A 106 7.00 7.80 5.59
N ASN A 107 6.34 8.97 5.40
CA ASN A 107 5.66 9.28 4.15
C ASN A 107 6.59 9.20 2.94
N ALA A 108 7.86 9.57 3.13
CA ALA A 108 8.88 9.52 2.10
C ALA A 108 9.08 8.11 1.51
N ALA A 109 8.87 7.06 2.28
CA ALA A 109 8.98 5.70 1.79
C ALA A 109 7.80 5.24 0.93
N THR A 110 6.76 6.06 0.75
CA THR A 110 5.66 5.76 -0.19
C THR A 110 5.77 6.52 -1.50
N TYR A 111 6.72 7.46 -1.59
CA TYR A 111 6.96 8.20 -2.81
C TYR A 111 7.77 7.40 -3.81
N ASP A 112 7.58 7.71 -5.09
CA ASP A 112 8.31 7.06 -6.17
C ASP A 112 9.78 7.49 -6.24
N ASP A 113 10.53 6.81 -7.11
CA ASP A 113 11.95 7.09 -7.33
C ASP A 113 12.18 8.52 -7.86
N HIS A 114 11.22 9.11 -8.58
CA HIS A 114 11.34 10.47 -9.10
C HIS A 114 11.42 11.49 -7.97
N ILE A 115 10.55 11.37 -6.95
CA ILE A 115 10.58 12.24 -5.77
C ILE A 115 11.85 12.01 -4.94
N TRP A 116 12.29 10.76 -4.80
CA TRP A 116 13.53 10.42 -4.11
C TRP A 116 14.76 11.07 -4.74
N GLU A 117 14.87 10.99 -6.06
CA GLU A 117 15.96 11.59 -6.82
C GLU A 117 15.91 13.12 -6.76
N LYS A 118 14.74 13.70 -7.09
CA LYS A 118 14.53 15.15 -7.17
C LYS A 118 14.85 15.86 -5.86
N TYR A 119 14.40 15.31 -4.73
CA TYR A 119 14.57 15.93 -3.42
C TYR A 119 15.68 15.31 -2.58
N ARG A 120 16.47 14.39 -3.15
CA ARG A 120 17.61 13.77 -2.48
C ARG A 120 17.21 13.16 -1.14
N LEU A 121 16.09 12.44 -1.10
CA LEU A 121 15.50 11.97 0.15
C LEU A 121 16.42 11.00 0.92
N GLY A 122 17.28 10.25 0.23
CA GLY A 122 18.30 9.45 0.90
C GLY A 122 19.33 10.27 1.68
N ASP A 123 19.69 11.46 1.18
CA ASP A 123 20.52 12.41 1.93
C ASP A 123 19.73 12.98 3.12
N ALA A 124 18.50 13.43 2.89
CA ALA A 124 17.65 14.07 3.90
C ALA A 124 17.32 13.17 5.09
N PHE A 125 17.13 11.86 4.84
CA PHE A 125 16.74 10.89 5.88
C PHE A 125 17.86 9.93 6.29
N ASN A 126 19.09 10.16 5.81
CA ASN A 126 20.25 9.29 6.03
C ASN A 126 19.98 7.83 5.63
N VAL A 127 19.32 7.63 4.50
CA VAL A 127 19.02 6.31 3.94
C VAL A 127 20.09 5.99 2.90
N LYS A 128 20.77 4.86 3.07
CA LYS A 128 21.82 4.40 2.16
C LYS A 128 21.30 3.30 1.25
N ASP A 129 21.73 3.33 -0.01
CA ASP A 129 21.55 2.20 -0.92
C ASP A 129 22.47 1.06 -0.46
N THR A 130 21.88 -0.10 -0.17
CA THR A 130 22.61 -1.24 0.42
C THR A 130 23.63 -1.86 -0.53
N ALA A 131 23.50 -1.66 -1.84
CA ALA A 131 24.44 -2.20 -2.82
C ALA A 131 25.68 -1.32 -2.96
N THR A 132 25.56 0.00 -2.77
CA THR A 132 26.64 0.96 -3.02
C THR A 132 27.19 1.64 -1.77
N GLY A 133 26.44 1.65 -0.67
CA GLY A 133 26.77 2.42 0.54
C GLY A 133 26.60 3.95 0.38
N ALA A 134 26.31 4.43 -0.83
CA ALA A 134 25.99 5.82 -1.08
C ALA A 134 24.59 6.17 -0.56
N SER A 135 24.27 7.46 -0.46
CA SER A 135 22.90 7.88 -0.18
C SER A 135 21.96 7.40 -1.28
N ALA A 136 20.80 6.89 -0.87
CA ALA A 136 19.82 6.33 -1.78
C ALA A 136 19.21 7.42 -2.67
N MET A 137 19.30 7.24 -3.99
CA MET A 137 18.66 8.11 -4.98
C MET A 137 17.27 7.60 -5.41
N ARG A 138 16.87 6.44 -4.90
CA ARG A 138 15.62 5.75 -5.20
C ARG A 138 14.99 5.21 -3.93
N ASN A 139 13.70 4.90 -3.97
CA ASN A 139 13.02 4.29 -2.86
C ASN A 139 13.40 2.82 -2.72
N ILE A 140 14.19 2.50 -1.68
CA ILE A 140 14.70 1.14 -1.45
C ILE A 140 13.65 0.16 -0.93
N TRP A 141 12.46 0.64 -0.57
CA TRP A 141 11.36 -0.18 -0.03
C TRP A 141 10.18 -0.36 -0.97
N LEU A 142 10.05 0.52 -1.98
CA LEU A 142 8.86 0.55 -2.83
C LEU A 142 8.77 -0.70 -3.71
N LYS A 143 9.79 -0.87 -4.56
CA LYS A 143 9.73 -1.79 -5.69
C LYS A 143 9.85 -3.25 -5.27
N SER A 144 8.91 -4.06 -5.73
CA SER A 144 8.99 -5.51 -5.60
C SER A 144 9.95 -6.12 -6.61
N LYS A 145 10.57 -7.23 -6.21
CA LYS A 145 11.40 -8.08 -7.08
C LYS A 145 10.58 -9.11 -7.86
N ILE A 146 9.29 -9.22 -7.58
CA ILE A 146 8.37 -10.18 -8.18
C ILE A 146 7.39 -9.40 -9.06
N SER A 147 7.24 -9.80 -10.32
CA SER A 147 6.31 -9.12 -11.21
C SER A 147 4.86 -9.52 -10.92
N ASP A 148 3.91 -8.61 -11.14
CA ASP A 148 2.48 -8.86 -10.99
C ASP A 148 2.00 -10.02 -11.88
N GLN A 149 2.56 -10.12 -13.09
CA GLN A 149 2.20 -11.17 -14.05
C GLN A 149 2.57 -12.56 -13.53
N ASP A 150 3.61 -12.69 -12.71
CA ASP A 150 4.08 -13.97 -12.18
C ASP A 150 3.20 -14.50 -11.03
N VAL A 151 2.36 -13.65 -10.42
CA VAL A 151 1.64 -13.95 -9.17
C VAL A 151 0.16 -13.62 -9.21
N SER A 152 -0.42 -13.54 -10.41
CA SER A 152 -1.87 -13.40 -10.60
C SER A 152 -2.43 -14.61 -11.36
N PRO A 153 -3.16 -15.53 -10.69
CA PRO A 153 -3.60 -15.48 -9.29
C PRO A 153 -2.46 -15.75 -8.27
N PRO A 154 -2.65 -15.40 -6.97
CA PRO A 154 -1.65 -15.66 -5.94
C PRO A 154 -1.21 -17.14 -5.90
N PRO A 155 0.09 -17.42 -5.72
CA PRO A 155 0.62 -18.79 -5.68
C PRO A 155 -0.02 -19.64 -4.58
N LYS A 156 -0.33 -20.90 -4.88
CA LYS A 156 -0.86 -21.84 -3.87
C LYS A 156 0.20 -22.33 -2.90
N ASP A 157 1.45 -22.44 -3.36
CA ASP A 157 2.56 -22.85 -2.52
C ASP A 157 2.95 -21.73 -1.55
N ARG A 158 2.80 -21.98 -0.25
CA ARG A 158 3.17 -21.04 0.82
C ARG A 158 4.67 -20.72 0.86
N SER A 159 5.51 -21.58 0.28
CA SER A 159 6.97 -21.36 0.23
C SER A 159 7.39 -20.41 -0.88
N HIS A 160 6.46 -20.03 -1.77
CA HIS A 160 6.74 -19.13 -2.86
C HIS A 160 7.23 -17.75 -2.35
N PRO A 161 8.25 -17.13 -2.97
CA PRO A 161 8.79 -15.83 -2.55
C PRO A 161 7.77 -14.70 -2.42
N TYR A 162 6.62 -14.80 -3.11
CA TYR A 162 5.46 -13.91 -2.97
C TYR A 162 5.05 -13.68 -1.51
N TYR A 163 5.10 -14.72 -0.67
CA TYR A 163 4.71 -14.64 0.73
C TYR A 163 5.81 -14.10 1.65
N ALA A 164 7.04 -13.95 1.13
CA ALA A 164 8.19 -13.38 1.81
C ALA A 164 8.56 -11.97 1.30
N ASP A 165 7.86 -11.47 0.27
CA ASP A 165 8.10 -10.14 -0.27
C ASP A 165 7.62 -9.06 0.70
N THR A 166 8.58 -8.30 1.22
CA THR A 166 8.37 -7.21 2.18
C THR A 166 8.47 -5.82 1.55
N SER A 167 8.61 -5.73 0.22
CA SER A 167 8.46 -4.45 -0.47
C SER A 167 7.05 -3.91 -0.32
N ILE A 168 6.88 -2.59 -0.43
CA ILE A 168 5.56 -1.95 -0.37
C ILE A 168 4.67 -2.48 -1.49
N GLU A 169 5.16 -2.59 -2.73
CA GLU A 169 4.40 -3.18 -3.83
C GLU A 169 4.03 -4.64 -3.54
N GLY A 170 4.95 -5.45 -3.01
CA GLY A 170 4.69 -6.84 -2.63
C GLY A 170 3.59 -6.97 -1.58
N LEU A 171 3.63 -6.11 -0.56
CA LEU A 171 2.61 -6.03 0.48
C LEU A 171 1.27 -5.51 -0.07
N GLN A 172 1.28 -4.51 -0.94
CA GLN A 172 0.08 -3.98 -1.61
C GLN A 172 -0.60 -5.06 -2.47
N ARG A 173 0.16 -5.90 -3.18
CA ARG A 173 -0.40 -7.06 -3.91
C ARG A 173 -1.07 -8.08 -3.01
N ARG A 174 -0.75 -8.08 -1.72
CA ARG A 174 -1.40 -8.90 -0.68
C ARG A 174 -2.55 -8.16 0.02
N GLY A 175 -2.93 -6.98 -0.47
CA GLY A 175 -4.06 -6.20 0.04
C GLY A 175 -3.73 -5.24 1.19
N VAL A 176 -2.45 -4.96 1.44
CA VAL A 176 -2.04 -3.95 2.43
C VAL A 176 -2.29 -2.54 1.89
N LEU A 177 -2.93 -1.70 2.70
CA LEU A 177 -3.17 -0.29 2.38
C LEU A 177 -2.13 0.58 3.09
N PHE A 178 -1.32 1.32 2.33
CA PHE A 178 -0.45 2.36 2.86
C PHE A 178 -1.12 3.72 2.63
N LEU A 179 -1.39 4.43 3.73
CA LEU A 179 -2.05 5.73 3.73
C LEU A 179 -1.00 6.82 3.98
N THR A 180 -0.92 7.82 3.09
CA THR A 180 0.03 8.95 3.14
C THR A 180 -0.60 10.28 2.82
#